data_AF-A0A4V2WN71-F1
#
_entry.id   AF-A0A4V2WN71-F1
#
_cell.length_a   1.000
_cell.length_b   1.000
_cell.length_c   1.000
_cell.angle_alpha   90.00
_cell.angle_beta   90.00
_cell.angle_gamma   90.00
#
_symmetry.space_group_name_H-M   'P 1'
#
loop_
_entity.id
_entity.type
_entity.pdbx_description
1 polymer ?
#
loop_
_entity_poly.entity_id
_entity_poly.type
_entity_poly.pdbx_seq_one_letter_code
_entity_poly.pdbx_strand_id
1 'polypeptide(L)'
;MLIPAKAAAGSETYQQFLLEQTAATSTSPDAFKLVPFNGYYTWDEVPGAFIAVDTNFVFKGTSEASFQQVDLLFSLDGKSCQRVPFTGTFDGTTLMQSDTPFGNVCATFTRNNTVSKADPTTAVVATLCLSIGEPDTEHFRSITATTYNNPIGYDAFKGTYYDVKAAGKPAALQICDGYQVLFDGGSGAPLAPIQAWVYNMNMYFFYFDMPGGSGRLIMGAGAVDGLICNNMTITAPSLTQRILQTIADPPQPAITTPNPASPALMQFSGYYPVSGKGLSPNAFLCVLGQYVCLEGSAPAYSATIGYSADGSSSIGFMVDTTMEFSGDTLRFAGSGTIPALQLTFTRQYVPGQASLVSITGSIGDTELTGFTLFNPVPLTAFGGVPMTSSSTQEKLTINSPVHITHDTGNQDANGKEIIYDYGTFVYAPLMYILVTTGLNDKPSITLSLGTNGANGNACIVIQDGGKVVTSVYSIPG
;
A
#
# COMPACT_ATOMS: atom_id res chain seq x y z
N MET A 1 4.88 18.54 15.97
CA MET A 1 5.29 18.54 17.39
C MET A 1 6.14 17.28 17.67
N LEU A 2 7.45 17.27 17.33
CA LEU A 2 8.67 16.88 18.11
C LEU A 2 8.54 15.76 19.21
N ILE A 3 9.42 14.74 19.46
CA ILE A 3 10.90 14.41 19.32
C ILE A 3 11.12 12.86 19.58
N PRO A 4 12.35 12.29 19.81
CA PRO A 4 13.19 11.47 18.92
C PRO A 4 13.21 9.94 19.19
N ALA A 5 13.58 9.14 18.19
CA ALA A 5 14.27 7.87 18.42
C ALA A 5 15.74 8.04 18.02
N LYS A 6 16.59 8.11 19.04
CA LYS A 6 18.05 8.00 18.93
C LYS A 6 18.35 6.70 18.19
N ALA A 7 19.16 6.76 17.13
CA ALA A 7 19.66 5.57 16.45
C ALA A 7 20.29 4.64 17.49
N ALA A 8 19.62 3.54 17.79
CA ALA A 8 20.23 2.43 18.49
C ALA A 8 21.23 1.80 17.52
N ALA A 9 22.51 1.94 17.84
CA ALA A 9 23.55 1.13 17.24
C ALA A 9 23.23 -0.34 17.53
N GLY A 10 22.97 -1.15 16.50
CA GLY A 10 22.86 -2.60 16.70
C GLY A 10 22.05 -3.43 15.71
N SER A 11 21.26 -2.85 14.81
CA SER A 11 20.61 -3.61 13.72
C SER A 11 20.91 -2.95 12.39
N GLU A 12 21.22 -3.75 11.37
CA GLU A 12 21.27 -3.29 9.99
C GLU A 12 19.89 -2.72 9.64
N THR A 13 19.73 -1.40 9.79
CA THR A 13 18.44 -0.78 9.51
C THR A 13 18.10 -1.02 8.04
N TYR A 14 16.85 -1.31 7.71
CA TYR A 14 16.35 -1.43 6.32
C TYR A 14 16.82 -0.26 5.42
N GLN A 15 17.09 0.91 6.02
CA GLN A 15 17.70 2.07 5.36
C GLN A 15 19.14 1.82 4.91
N GLN A 16 19.99 1.27 5.78
CA GLN A 16 21.36 0.88 5.44
C GLN A 16 21.36 -0.14 4.29
N PHE A 17 20.38 -1.05 4.29
CA PHE A 17 20.19 -1.98 3.19
C PHE A 17 19.74 -1.30 1.87
N LEU A 18 18.76 -0.39 1.89
CA LEU A 18 18.38 0.37 0.68
C LEU A 18 19.57 1.16 0.12
N LEU A 19 20.45 1.66 0.99
CA LEU A 19 21.72 2.28 0.60
C LEU A 19 22.69 1.26 -0.01
N GLU A 20 22.83 0.05 0.54
CA GLU A 20 23.64 -1.04 -0.02
C GLU A 20 23.11 -1.54 -1.38
N GLN A 21 21.79 -1.50 -1.62
CA GLN A 21 21.22 -1.78 -2.94
C GLN A 21 21.73 -0.81 -4.01
N THR A 22 22.09 0.42 -3.64
CA THR A 22 22.71 1.35 -4.58
C THR A 22 24.15 0.96 -4.96
N ALA A 23 24.76 -0.01 -4.26
CA ALA A 23 26.09 -0.54 -4.56
C ALA A 23 26.07 -1.89 -5.30
N ALA A 24 24.97 -2.66 -5.24
CA ALA A 24 24.83 -3.94 -5.94
C ALA A 24 24.79 -3.77 -7.47
N THR A 25 25.45 -4.68 -8.20
CA THR A 25 25.61 -4.64 -9.67
C THR A 25 25.20 -5.93 -10.40
N SER A 26 24.84 -6.98 -9.66
CA SER A 26 24.54 -8.29 -10.21
C SER A 26 23.06 -8.62 -10.00
N THR A 27 22.25 -8.44 -11.04
CA THR A 27 20.88 -8.96 -11.08
C THR A 27 20.83 -10.14 -12.05
N SER A 28 20.14 -11.23 -11.67
CA SER A 28 19.79 -12.27 -12.63
C SER A 28 19.06 -11.61 -13.82
N PRO A 29 19.36 -12.00 -15.09
CA PRO A 29 18.62 -11.50 -16.23
C PRO A 29 17.12 -11.83 -16.14
N ASP A 30 16.71 -12.79 -15.31
CA ASP A 30 15.31 -13.15 -15.10
C ASP A 30 14.62 -12.33 -14.00
N ALA A 31 15.32 -11.45 -13.28
CA ALA A 31 14.74 -10.67 -12.18
C ALA A 31 13.52 -9.84 -12.63
N PHE A 32 13.57 -9.24 -13.83
CA PHE A 32 12.45 -8.45 -14.35
C PHE A 32 11.18 -9.28 -14.59
N LYS A 33 11.33 -10.59 -14.87
CA LYS A 33 10.21 -11.49 -15.11
C LYS A 33 9.48 -11.85 -13.82
N LEU A 34 10.11 -11.68 -12.66
CA LEU A 34 9.49 -11.89 -11.35
C LEU A 34 8.69 -10.68 -10.85
N VAL A 35 8.90 -9.49 -11.43
CA VAL A 35 8.20 -8.27 -11.02
C VAL A 35 6.68 -8.38 -11.07
N PRO A 36 6.06 -9.03 -12.08
CA PRO A 36 4.64 -9.35 -12.04
C PRO A 36 4.22 -10.07 -10.76
N PHE A 37 5.09 -10.86 -10.14
CA PHE A 37 4.83 -11.64 -8.93
C PHE A 37 5.35 -10.97 -7.65
N ASN A 38 5.76 -9.70 -7.70
CA ASN A 38 6.10 -8.92 -6.52
C ASN A 38 4.94 -8.94 -5.51
N GLY A 39 5.24 -9.26 -4.27
CA GLY A 39 4.23 -9.32 -3.22
C GLY A 39 4.68 -10.07 -1.98
N TYR A 40 3.93 -9.86 -0.91
CA TYR A 40 4.02 -10.59 0.34
C TYR A 40 3.00 -11.74 0.31
N TYR A 41 3.48 -12.98 0.28
CA TYR A 41 2.67 -14.19 0.21
C TYR A 41 2.50 -14.77 1.61
N THR A 42 1.31 -14.67 2.19
CA THR A 42 0.99 -15.22 3.51
C THR A 42 0.80 -16.73 3.43
N TRP A 43 1.31 -17.44 4.44
CA TRP A 43 1.07 -18.86 4.60
C TRP A 43 0.17 -19.11 5.81
N ASP A 44 -1.09 -19.41 5.53
CA ASP A 44 -2.15 -19.41 6.55
C ASP A 44 -2.01 -20.53 7.60
N GLU A 45 -1.21 -21.58 7.35
CA GLU A 45 -1.00 -22.66 8.31
C GLU A 45 -0.04 -22.28 9.45
N VAL A 46 0.79 -21.25 9.26
CA VAL A 46 1.77 -20.81 10.26
C VAL A 46 1.59 -19.30 10.50
N PRO A 47 1.05 -18.89 11.66
CA PRO A 47 0.79 -17.47 11.95
C PRO A 47 2.04 -16.60 11.77
N GLY A 48 1.91 -15.54 10.97
CA GLY A 48 3.00 -14.60 10.67
C GLY A 48 4.03 -15.10 9.64
N ALA A 49 3.97 -16.37 9.21
CA ALA A 49 4.87 -16.89 8.20
C ALA A 49 4.53 -16.34 6.80
N PHE A 50 5.57 -16.08 6.02
CA PHE A 50 5.44 -15.52 4.69
C PHE A 50 6.61 -15.89 3.78
N ILE A 51 6.34 -15.78 2.49
CA ILE A 51 7.36 -15.70 1.44
C ILE A 51 7.14 -14.38 0.73
N ALA A 52 8.17 -13.61 0.41
CA ALA A 52 8.01 -12.39 -0.37
C ALA A 52 8.95 -12.35 -1.56
N VAL A 53 8.41 -11.88 -2.68
CA VAL A 53 9.22 -11.38 -3.81
C VAL A 53 9.33 -9.88 -3.58
N ASP A 54 10.50 -9.42 -3.14
CA ASP A 54 10.78 -8.04 -2.79
C ASP A 54 11.51 -7.32 -3.93
N THR A 55 10.74 -6.58 -4.73
CA THR A 55 11.27 -5.82 -5.87
C THR A 55 11.53 -4.37 -5.47
N ASN A 56 12.76 -3.93 -5.71
CA ASN A 56 13.20 -2.56 -5.51
C ASN A 56 13.66 -1.97 -6.85
N PHE A 57 13.11 -0.82 -7.24
CA PHE A 57 13.62 -0.03 -8.35
C PHE A 57 14.66 0.95 -7.82
N VAL A 58 15.87 0.89 -8.37
CA VAL A 58 16.98 1.76 -7.96
C VAL A 58 17.30 2.72 -9.09
N PHE A 59 17.23 4.03 -8.83
CA PHE A 59 17.66 5.08 -9.74
C PHE A 59 18.91 5.76 -9.18
N LYS A 60 19.97 5.86 -10.00
CA LYS A 60 21.29 6.40 -9.61
C LYS A 60 21.67 7.71 -10.32
N GLY A 61 20.72 8.45 -10.88
CA GLY A 61 20.97 9.80 -11.40
C GLY A 61 21.59 9.91 -12.78
N THR A 62 21.91 8.79 -13.42
CA THR A 62 22.28 8.74 -14.83
C THR A 62 21.13 8.15 -15.64
N SER A 63 20.84 8.74 -16.79
CA SER A 63 19.61 8.50 -17.58
C SER A 63 19.48 7.09 -18.18
N GLU A 64 20.38 6.15 -17.88
CA GLU A 64 20.44 4.84 -18.55
C GLU A 64 20.43 3.61 -17.62
N ALA A 65 20.49 3.77 -16.29
CA ALA A 65 20.59 2.61 -15.39
C ALA A 65 19.65 2.70 -14.20
N SER A 66 18.34 2.56 -14.45
CA SER A 66 17.47 1.97 -13.42
C SER A 66 17.53 0.45 -13.56
N PHE A 67 17.75 -0.27 -12.47
CA PHE A 67 17.58 -1.73 -12.46
C PHE A 67 16.63 -2.14 -11.35
N GLN A 68 16.03 -3.32 -11.54
CA GLN A 68 15.18 -3.96 -10.57
C GLN A 68 16.02 -4.96 -9.79
N GLN A 69 16.16 -4.72 -8.49
CA GLN A 69 16.69 -5.72 -7.58
C GLN A 69 15.52 -6.54 -7.04
N VAL A 70 15.62 -7.86 -7.17
CA VAL A 70 14.66 -8.80 -6.61
C VAL A 70 15.35 -9.62 -5.55
N ASP A 71 14.81 -9.59 -4.34
CA ASP A 71 15.19 -10.48 -3.26
C ASP A 71 14.02 -11.40 -2.90
N LEU A 72 14.34 -12.62 -2.51
CA LEU A 72 13.39 -13.56 -1.94
C LEU A 72 13.50 -13.50 -0.42
N LEU A 73 12.37 -13.32 0.25
CA LEU A 73 12.29 -13.29 1.70
C LEU A 73 11.54 -14.52 2.18
N PHE A 74 12.09 -15.23 3.16
CA PHE A 74 11.52 -16.45 3.71
C PHE A 74 11.39 -16.32 5.23
N SER A 75 10.15 -16.21 5.70
CA SER A 75 9.80 -16.37 7.11
C SER A 75 8.93 -17.61 7.24
N LEU A 76 9.56 -18.75 7.50
CA LEU A 76 8.87 -20.04 7.54
C LEU A 76 8.26 -20.36 8.92
N ASP A 77 8.62 -19.58 9.95
CA ASP A 77 8.19 -19.73 11.34
C ASP A 77 7.36 -18.53 11.84
N GLY A 78 7.24 -17.46 11.03
CA GLY A 78 6.58 -16.21 11.39
C GLY A 78 7.33 -15.34 12.40
N LYS A 79 8.59 -15.67 12.71
CA LYS A 79 9.38 -15.06 13.77
C LYS A 79 10.77 -14.63 13.33
N SER A 80 11.31 -15.27 12.30
CA SER A 80 12.61 -14.96 11.71
C SER A 80 12.45 -14.87 10.20
N CYS A 81 13.31 -14.08 9.54
CA CYS A 81 13.27 -13.94 8.09
C CYS A 81 14.67 -14.08 7.51
N GLN A 82 14.78 -14.90 6.48
CA GLN A 82 15.98 -15.03 5.65
C GLN A 82 15.77 -14.26 4.36
N ARG A 83 16.70 -13.36 4.05
CA ARG A 83 16.74 -12.64 2.77
C ARG A 83 17.77 -13.29 1.86
N VAL A 84 17.37 -13.58 0.63
CA VAL A 84 18.22 -14.20 -0.38
C VAL A 84 18.10 -13.42 -1.69
N PRO A 85 19.19 -12.80 -2.20
CA PRO A 85 19.16 -12.17 -3.52
C PRO A 85 18.76 -13.17 -4.60
N PHE A 86 17.93 -12.74 -5.55
CA PHE A 86 17.52 -13.61 -6.66
C PHE A 86 18.66 -13.75 -7.68
N THR A 87 19.30 -14.92 -7.69
CA THR A 87 20.36 -15.31 -8.64
C THR A 87 19.96 -16.47 -9.54
N GLY A 88 18.75 -17.01 -9.35
CA GLY A 88 18.23 -18.17 -10.06
C GLY A 88 17.63 -17.86 -11.43
N THR A 89 16.81 -18.80 -11.91
CA THR A 89 16.09 -18.71 -13.19
C THR A 89 14.58 -18.60 -12.98
N PHE A 90 13.89 -17.88 -13.87
CA PHE A 90 12.44 -17.80 -13.90
C PHE A 90 11.91 -17.90 -15.34
N ASP A 91 11.07 -18.91 -15.59
CA ASP A 91 10.52 -19.17 -16.93
C ASP A 91 9.22 -18.40 -17.24
N GLY A 92 8.72 -17.61 -16.28
CA GLY A 92 7.45 -16.90 -16.34
C GLY A 92 6.40 -17.48 -15.37
N THR A 93 6.60 -18.71 -14.91
CA THR A 93 5.73 -19.37 -13.92
C THR A 93 6.49 -20.07 -12.82
N THR A 94 7.66 -20.62 -13.11
CA THR A 94 8.45 -21.41 -12.19
C THR A 94 9.79 -20.74 -11.91
N LEU A 95 10.05 -20.51 -10.62
CA LEU A 95 11.31 -20.05 -10.08
C LEU A 95 12.12 -21.26 -9.64
N MET A 96 13.39 -21.28 -10.03
CA MET A 96 14.38 -22.21 -9.48
C MET A 96 15.56 -21.41 -8.94
N GLN A 97 15.91 -21.64 -7.69
CA GLN A 97 17.06 -21.03 -7.05
C GLN A 97 17.82 -22.06 -6.20
N SER A 98 19.13 -22.09 -6.39
CA SER A 98 20.06 -22.89 -5.59
C SER A 98 20.80 -22.00 -4.59
N ASP A 99 21.63 -22.63 -3.77
CA ASP A 99 22.51 -21.95 -2.80
C ASP A 99 21.76 -21.03 -1.81
N THR A 100 20.54 -21.43 -1.45
CA THR A 100 19.79 -20.76 -0.38
C THR A 100 20.16 -21.38 0.98
N PRO A 101 19.90 -20.68 2.11
CA PRO A 101 20.03 -21.27 3.45
C PRO A 101 19.21 -22.55 3.66
N PHE A 102 18.23 -22.82 2.79
CA PHE A 102 17.34 -23.96 2.84
C PHE A 102 17.58 -24.97 1.72
N GLY A 103 18.72 -24.91 1.03
CA GLY A 103 19.01 -25.77 -0.12
C GLY A 103 18.40 -25.25 -1.42
N ASN A 104 17.83 -26.15 -2.23
CA ASN A 104 17.19 -25.80 -3.50
C ASN A 104 15.74 -25.36 -3.27
N VAL A 105 15.41 -24.21 -3.82
CA VAL A 105 14.07 -23.63 -3.82
C VAL A 105 13.48 -23.73 -5.22
N CYS A 106 12.32 -24.38 -5.32
CA CYS A 106 11.49 -24.40 -6.52
C CYS A 106 10.12 -23.82 -6.19
N ALA A 107 9.69 -22.79 -6.90
CA ALA A 107 8.43 -22.11 -6.62
C ALA A 107 7.61 -21.94 -7.89
N THR A 108 6.34 -22.35 -7.87
CA THR A 108 5.41 -22.16 -9.00
C THR A 108 4.40 -21.09 -8.65
N PHE A 109 4.33 -20.06 -9.48
CA PHE A 109 3.43 -18.93 -9.31
C PHE A 109 2.21 -19.07 -10.22
N THR A 110 1.04 -18.77 -9.68
CA THR A 110 -0.22 -18.70 -10.42
C THR A 110 -0.86 -17.33 -10.21
N ARG A 111 -1.15 -16.61 -11.29
CA ARG A 111 -1.96 -15.39 -11.24
C ARG A 111 -3.44 -15.76 -11.22
N ASN A 112 -4.19 -15.15 -10.31
CA ASN A 112 -5.63 -15.35 -10.26
C ASN A 112 -6.30 -14.52 -11.37
N ASN A 113 -6.73 -15.20 -12.43
CA ASN A 113 -7.33 -14.57 -13.60
C ASN A 113 -8.87 -14.50 -13.54
N THR A 114 -9.49 -15.01 -12.46
CA THR A 114 -10.94 -15.13 -12.34
C THR A 114 -11.45 -14.68 -10.99
N VAL A 115 -12.50 -13.86 -11.00
CA VAL A 115 -13.25 -13.49 -9.79
C VAL A 115 -14.00 -14.71 -9.28
N SER A 116 -13.75 -15.12 -8.03
CA SER A 116 -14.80 -15.85 -7.30
C SER A 116 -15.89 -14.84 -6.98
N LYS A 117 -16.96 -14.83 -7.77
CA LYS A 117 -18.13 -13.93 -7.59
C LYS A 117 -18.81 -14.07 -6.22
N ALA A 118 -18.42 -15.05 -5.41
CA ALA A 118 -19.11 -15.45 -4.20
C ALA A 118 -18.51 -14.89 -2.90
N ASP A 119 -17.29 -14.32 -2.91
CA ASP A 119 -16.65 -13.91 -1.65
C ASP A 119 -15.82 -12.60 -1.77
N PRO A 120 -16.23 -11.52 -1.09
CA PRO A 120 -15.48 -10.25 -1.02
C PRO A 120 -14.09 -10.39 -0.39
N THR A 121 -13.74 -11.53 0.21
CA THR A 121 -12.40 -11.85 0.72
C THR A 121 -11.47 -12.47 -0.31
N THR A 122 -11.94 -12.82 -1.52
CA THR A 122 -11.10 -13.44 -2.57
C THR A 122 -10.28 -12.45 -3.40
N ALA A 123 -9.86 -11.34 -2.80
CA ALA A 123 -8.98 -10.34 -3.43
C ALA A 123 -7.54 -10.85 -3.68
N VAL A 124 -7.27 -12.14 -3.45
CA VAL A 124 -6.00 -12.80 -3.77
C VAL A 124 -5.68 -12.61 -5.25
N VAL A 125 -4.52 -12.01 -5.51
CA VAL A 125 -4.00 -11.68 -6.84
C VAL A 125 -3.14 -12.80 -7.40
N ALA A 126 -2.36 -13.46 -6.54
CA ALA A 126 -1.52 -14.57 -6.94
C ALA A 126 -1.33 -15.58 -5.81
N THR A 127 -1.03 -16.81 -6.20
CA THR A 127 -0.67 -17.93 -5.33
C THR A 127 0.72 -18.40 -5.69
N LEU A 128 1.47 -18.82 -4.67
CA LEU A 128 2.77 -19.44 -4.76
C LEU A 128 2.69 -20.85 -4.18
N CYS A 129 3.15 -21.84 -4.93
CA CYS A 129 3.44 -23.18 -4.41
C CYS A 129 4.95 -23.34 -4.34
N LEU A 130 5.50 -23.35 -3.13
CA LEU A 130 6.92 -23.43 -2.85
C LEU A 130 7.30 -24.86 -2.42
N SER A 131 8.34 -25.38 -3.02
CA SER A 131 9.01 -26.62 -2.66
C SER A 131 10.41 -26.29 -2.18
N ILE A 132 10.70 -26.61 -0.92
CA ILE A 132 12.01 -26.45 -0.30
C ILE A 132 12.54 -27.85 0.00
N GLY A 133 13.71 -28.20 -0.53
CA GLY A 133 14.39 -29.44 -0.17
C GLY A 133 15.50 -29.15 0.83
N GLU A 134 15.47 -29.76 2.02
CA GLU A 134 16.64 -29.71 2.90
C GLU A 134 17.85 -30.28 2.17
N PRO A 135 19.06 -29.71 2.34
CA PRO A 135 20.28 -30.33 1.85
C PRO A 135 20.32 -31.80 2.28
N ASP A 136 20.43 -32.71 1.31
CA ASP A 136 20.58 -34.16 1.53
C ASP A 136 19.34 -34.96 1.99
N THR A 137 18.11 -34.46 1.82
CA THR A 137 16.90 -35.28 2.04
C THR A 137 15.99 -35.38 0.80
N GLU A 138 15.38 -36.55 0.58
CA GLU A 138 14.33 -36.75 -0.44
C GLU A 138 12.98 -36.08 -0.06
N HIS A 139 12.92 -35.36 1.07
CA HIS A 139 11.69 -34.83 1.64
C HIS A 139 11.55 -33.35 1.30
N PHE A 140 10.67 -33.04 0.35
CA PHE A 140 10.30 -31.67 0.03
C PHE A 140 9.08 -31.24 0.85
N ARG A 141 9.18 -30.09 1.55
CA ARG A 141 8.00 -29.45 2.12
C ARG A 141 7.34 -28.60 1.04
N SER A 142 6.07 -28.88 0.76
CA SER A 142 5.24 -28.04 -0.11
C SER A 142 4.52 -27.01 0.73
N ILE A 143 4.64 -25.73 0.37
CA ILE A 143 4.01 -24.59 1.04
C ILE A 143 3.14 -23.88 0.00
N THR A 144 1.87 -23.65 0.33
CA THR A 144 0.98 -22.83 -0.50
C THR A 144 0.77 -21.50 0.21
N ALA A 145 1.11 -20.42 -0.46
CA ALA A 145 1.00 -19.06 0.06
C ALA A 145 0.27 -18.16 -0.94
N THR A 146 -0.42 -17.14 -0.46
CA THR A 146 -1.23 -16.24 -1.30
C THR A 146 -0.91 -14.78 -1.05
N THR A 147 -1.03 -13.93 -2.07
CA THR A 147 -0.81 -12.49 -1.92
C THR A 147 -2.00 -11.68 -2.41
N TYR A 148 -2.28 -10.61 -1.69
CA TYR A 148 -3.19 -9.54 -2.12
C TYR A 148 -2.47 -8.43 -2.86
N ASN A 149 -1.13 -8.43 -2.84
CA ASN A 149 -0.37 -7.35 -3.45
C ASN A 149 -0.35 -7.54 -4.97
N ASN A 150 -0.61 -6.45 -5.67
CA ASN A 150 -0.35 -6.37 -7.09
C ASN A 150 0.83 -5.41 -7.30
N PRO A 151 1.79 -5.73 -8.17
CA PRO A 151 2.86 -4.80 -8.51
C PRO A 151 2.29 -3.47 -9.00
N ILE A 152 2.68 -2.39 -8.31
CA ILE A 152 2.45 -1.03 -8.77
C ILE A 152 3.82 -0.44 -9.10
N GLY A 153 4.02 -0.07 -10.35
CA GLY A 153 5.24 0.62 -10.78
C GLY A 153 5.23 2.07 -10.32
N TYR A 154 6.42 2.67 -10.17
CA TYR A 154 6.56 4.08 -9.80
C TYR A 154 5.78 5.02 -10.75
N ASP A 155 5.67 4.63 -12.03
CA ASP A 155 4.96 5.37 -13.07
C ASP A 155 3.48 5.59 -12.75
N ALA A 156 2.85 4.70 -11.97
CA ALA A 156 1.46 4.86 -11.55
C ALA A 156 1.26 6.07 -10.63
N PHE A 157 2.34 6.60 -10.06
CA PHE A 157 2.36 7.76 -9.17
C PHE A 157 2.86 9.03 -9.85
N LYS A 158 2.92 9.06 -11.19
CA LYS A 158 3.22 10.30 -11.92
C LYS A 158 2.19 11.37 -11.62
N GLY A 159 2.66 12.58 -11.38
CA GLY A 159 1.80 13.69 -11.03
C GLY A 159 2.54 14.84 -10.37
N THR A 160 1.85 15.97 -10.26
CA THR A 160 2.29 17.13 -9.48
C THR A 160 1.50 17.15 -8.18
N TYR A 161 2.20 17.19 -7.06
CA TYR A 161 1.64 17.07 -5.73
C TYR A 161 1.75 18.38 -4.96
N TYR A 162 0.68 18.72 -4.26
CA TYR A 162 0.52 19.95 -3.50
C TYR A 162 0.32 19.63 -2.02
N ASP A 163 0.89 20.44 -1.14
CA ASP A 163 0.67 20.32 0.30
C ASP A 163 -0.74 20.79 0.67
N VAL A 164 -1.51 19.93 1.33
CA VAL A 164 -2.88 20.22 1.78
C VAL A 164 -2.99 21.45 2.68
N LYS A 165 -1.94 21.78 3.44
CA LYS A 165 -1.92 22.86 4.45
C LYS A 165 -1.34 24.18 3.94
N ALA A 166 -0.73 24.23 2.76
CA ALA A 166 -0.17 25.47 2.22
C ALA A 166 -1.26 26.30 1.52
N ALA A 167 -1.32 27.62 1.75
CA ALA A 167 -2.22 28.51 1.00
C ALA A 167 -1.55 28.93 -0.33
N GLY A 168 -2.26 28.93 -1.46
CA GLY A 168 -1.71 29.34 -2.78
C GLY A 168 -0.64 28.37 -3.35
N LYS A 169 -0.82 27.09 -3.06
CA LYS A 169 0.11 25.93 -3.09
C LYS A 169 1.09 25.89 -4.28
N PRO A 170 2.38 26.26 -4.10
CA PRO A 170 3.41 25.76 -5.02
C PRO A 170 3.47 24.23 -4.95
N ALA A 171 3.87 23.59 -6.04
CA ALA A 171 4.11 22.15 -6.04
C ALA A 171 5.21 21.78 -5.04
N ALA A 172 4.98 20.74 -4.25
CA ALA A 172 5.91 20.24 -3.23
C ALA A 172 6.66 18.98 -3.69
N LEU A 173 6.08 18.22 -4.62
CA LEU A 173 6.66 17.02 -5.21
C LEU A 173 6.16 16.89 -6.66
N GLN A 174 7.00 16.40 -7.55
CA GLN A 174 6.60 15.98 -8.89
C GLN A 174 7.28 14.67 -9.25
N ILE A 175 6.50 13.69 -9.72
CA ILE A 175 7.01 12.44 -10.29
C ILE A 175 6.76 12.52 -11.79
N CYS A 176 7.84 12.45 -12.57
CA CYS A 176 7.86 12.68 -14.00
C CYS A 176 8.16 11.39 -14.78
N ASP A 177 8.05 11.48 -16.11
CA ASP A 177 8.65 10.50 -17.01
C ASP A 177 10.19 10.45 -16.87
N GLY A 178 10.78 9.32 -17.27
CA GLY A 178 12.22 9.14 -17.30
C GLY A 178 12.87 9.10 -15.91
N TYR A 179 12.17 8.51 -14.93
CA TYR A 179 12.68 8.32 -13.56
C TYR A 179 12.99 9.61 -12.78
N GLN A 180 12.56 10.77 -13.28
CA GLN A 180 12.80 12.04 -12.61
C GLN A 180 11.79 12.27 -11.49
N VAL A 181 12.31 12.52 -10.29
CA VAL A 181 11.53 12.98 -9.14
C VAL A 181 12.05 14.35 -8.72
N LEU A 182 11.16 15.33 -8.63
CA LEU A 182 11.48 16.69 -8.20
C LEU A 182 10.86 16.95 -6.82
N PHE A 183 11.62 17.56 -5.92
CA PHE A 183 11.22 17.73 -4.53
C PHE A 183 11.66 19.08 -3.95
N ASP A 184 10.84 19.68 -3.10
CA ASP A 184 11.10 20.98 -2.45
C ASP A 184 11.94 20.89 -1.15
N GLY A 185 12.43 19.69 -0.82
CA GLY A 185 13.20 19.44 0.38
C GLY A 185 12.42 19.56 1.69
N GLY A 186 11.09 19.55 1.66
CA GLY A 186 10.27 19.67 2.88
C GLY A 186 9.99 21.11 3.32
N SER A 187 10.44 22.10 2.55
CA SER A 187 10.55 23.50 2.98
C SER A 187 9.67 24.49 2.22
N GLY A 188 8.98 24.05 1.16
CA GLY A 188 8.28 24.93 0.23
C GLY A 188 9.21 25.67 -0.74
N ALA A 189 10.49 25.28 -0.83
CA ALA A 189 11.43 25.79 -1.82
C ALA A 189 11.03 25.39 -3.26
N PRO A 190 11.64 25.99 -4.31
CA PRO A 190 11.47 25.50 -5.66
C PRO A 190 11.85 24.03 -5.79
N LEU A 191 11.09 23.28 -6.60
CA LEU A 191 11.35 21.88 -6.87
C LEU A 191 12.75 21.68 -7.45
N ALA A 192 13.52 20.76 -6.86
CA ALA A 192 14.85 20.36 -7.31
C ALA A 192 14.89 18.86 -7.60
N PRO A 193 15.68 18.41 -8.60
CA PRO A 193 15.76 17.00 -8.96
C PRO A 193 16.48 16.18 -7.88
N ILE A 194 15.85 15.08 -7.48
CA ILE A 194 16.47 14.06 -6.65
C ILE A 194 17.42 13.25 -7.52
N GLN A 195 18.69 13.19 -7.11
CA GLN A 195 19.75 12.56 -7.89
C GLN A 195 19.70 11.04 -7.83
N ALA A 196 19.30 10.46 -6.70
CA ALA A 196 19.20 9.02 -6.55
C ALA A 196 18.06 8.67 -5.61
N TRP A 197 17.34 7.61 -5.91
CA TRP A 197 16.24 7.13 -5.10
C TRP A 197 16.04 5.63 -5.27
N VAL A 198 15.42 5.02 -4.25
CA VAL A 198 14.95 3.64 -4.30
C VAL A 198 13.43 3.64 -4.11
N TYR A 199 12.73 2.86 -4.92
CA TYR A 199 11.30 2.64 -4.80
C TYR A 199 11.03 1.16 -4.51
N ASN A 200 10.47 0.87 -3.35
CA ASN A 200 10.04 -0.48 -2.98
C ASN A 200 8.58 -0.71 -3.40
N MET A 201 8.36 -1.76 -4.20
CA MET A 201 7.03 -2.06 -4.76
C MET A 201 6.08 -2.71 -3.76
N ASN A 202 6.57 -3.34 -2.69
CA ASN A 202 5.72 -3.94 -1.66
C ASN A 202 5.11 -2.91 -0.71
N MET A 203 5.77 -1.76 -0.56
CA MET A 203 5.39 -0.68 0.36
C MET A 203 4.85 0.57 -0.36
N TYR A 204 5.00 0.62 -1.69
CA TYR A 204 4.82 1.85 -2.47
C TYR A 204 5.63 3.02 -1.89
N PHE A 205 6.88 2.74 -1.56
CA PHE A 205 7.71 3.59 -0.72
C PHE A 205 8.96 4.07 -1.46
N PHE A 206 9.14 5.39 -1.53
CA PHE A 206 10.37 5.99 -2.01
C PHE A 206 11.30 6.33 -0.84
N TYR A 207 12.60 6.12 -1.05
CA TYR A 207 13.69 6.58 -0.19
C TYR A 207 14.72 7.33 -1.02
N PHE A 208 15.23 8.44 -0.50
CA PHE A 208 16.34 9.18 -1.10
C PHE A 208 17.08 10.03 -0.07
N ASP A 209 18.36 10.25 -0.31
CA ASP A 209 19.17 11.15 0.50
C ASP A 209 19.03 12.59 0.02
N MET A 210 19.19 13.52 0.95
CA MET A 210 19.20 14.96 0.69
C MET A 210 20.34 15.62 1.49
N PRO A 211 20.78 16.83 1.10
CA PRO A 211 21.71 17.59 1.93
C PRO A 211 21.20 17.73 3.37
N GLY A 212 21.93 17.14 4.33
CA GLY A 212 21.59 17.20 5.76
C GLY A 212 20.48 16.26 6.23
N GLY A 213 20.00 15.33 5.40
CA GLY A 213 18.90 14.45 5.78
C GLY A 213 18.51 13.39 4.75
N SER A 214 17.28 12.89 4.88
CA SER A 214 16.67 11.93 3.95
C SER A 214 15.19 12.26 3.73
N GLY A 215 14.67 11.89 2.57
CA GLY A 215 13.26 11.99 2.21
C GLY A 215 12.64 10.61 2.05
N ARG A 216 11.39 10.49 2.46
CA ARG A 216 10.60 9.26 2.39
C ARG A 216 9.20 9.58 1.93
N LEU A 217 8.70 8.86 0.94
CA LEU A 217 7.37 9.07 0.38
C LEU A 217 6.60 7.76 0.42
N ILE A 218 5.46 7.74 1.10
CA ILE A 218 4.51 6.61 1.05
C ILE A 218 3.37 7.03 0.13
N MET A 219 3.20 6.29 -0.96
CA MET A 219 2.26 6.65 -2.02
C MET A 219 0.93 5.91 -1.89
N GLY A 220 -0.14 6.53 -2.39
CA GLY A 220 -1.46 5.92 -2.44
C GLY A 220 -2.42 6.70 -3.32
N ALA A 221 -3.72 6.47 -3.13
CA ALA A 221 -4.78 7.23 -3.76
C ALA A 221 -5.91 7.57 -2.78
N GLY A 222 -6.51 8.75 -2.96
CA GLY A 222 -7.74 9.19 -2.31
C GLY A 222 -8.87 9.31 -3.34
N ALA A 223 -10.12 9.33 -2.88
CA ALA A 223 -11.27 9.40 -3.79
C ALA A 223 -11.23 10.69 -4.62
N VAL A 224 -11.29 11.84 -3.93
CA VAL A 224 -11.34 13.18 -4.54
C VAL A 224 -9.96 13.82 -4.64
N ASP A 225 -9.01 13.36 -3.83
CA ASP A 225 -7.67 13.95 -3.72
C ASP A 225 -6.75 13.54 -4.89
N GLY A 226 -7.15 12.50 -5.64
CA GLY A 226 -6.36 11.87 -6.69
C GLY A 226 -5.28 10.98 -6.08
N LEU A 227 -4.04 11.07 -6.58
CA LEU A 227 -2.91 10.40 -5.96
C LEU A 227 -2.47 11.17 -4.71
N ILE A 228 -2.13 10.44 -3.66
CA ILE A 228 -1.69 10.99 -2.38
C ILE A 228 -0.28 10.52 -2.04
N CYS A 229 0.42 11.32 -1.26
CA CYS A 229 1.76 11.02 -0.76
C CYS A 229 1.86 11.47 0.68
N ASN A 230 2.14 10.54 1.59
CA ASN A 230 2.63 10.89 2.91
C ASN A 230 4.14 11.11 2.83
N ASN A 231 4.54 12.37 2.89
CA ASN A 231 5.93 12.80 2.79
C ASN A 231 6.53 12.96 4.17
N MET A 232 7.68 12.34 4.40
CA MET A 232 8.52 12.53 5.57
C MET A 232 9.91 13.04 5.16
N THR A 233 10.34 14.13 5.78
CA THR A 233 11.70 14.68 5.67
C THR A 233 12.39 14.55 7.02
N ILE A 234 13.52 13.86 7.07
CA ILE A 234 14.27 13.59 8.30
C ILE A 234 15.58 14.36 8.24
N THR A 235 15.74 15.35 9.12
CA THR A 235 16.99 16.12 9.30
C THR A 235 17.29 16.13 10.80
N ALA A 236 18.16 15.22 11.26
CA ALA A 236 18.34 14.96 12.68
C ALA A 236 18.61 16.25 13.48
N PRO A 237 17.91 16.50 14.60
CA PRO A 237 16.99 15.61 15.33
C PRO A 237 15.51 15.73 14.91
N SER A 238 15.21 16.40 13.80
CA SER A 238 13.86 16.75 13.36
C SER A 238 13.31 15.80 12.30
N LEU A 239 12.00 15.60 12.36
CA LEU A 239 11.17 14.93 11.36
C LEU A 239 10.04 15.89 11.00
N THR A 240 9.88 16.18 9.72
CA THR A 240 8.77 16.95 9.16
C THR A 240 7.91 16.03 8.33
N GLN A 241 6.60 16.06 8.54
CA GLN A 241 5.65 15.24 7.79
C GLN A 241 4.61 16.14 7.10
N ARG A 242 4.27 15.82 5.85
CA ARG A 242 3.23 16.49 5.06
C ARG A 242 2.38 15.46 4.35
N ILE A 243 1.12 15.79 4.16
CA ILE A 243 0.23 15.05 3.25
C ILE A 243 0.20 15.86 1.97
N LEU A 244 0.61 15.23 0.87
CA LEU A 244 0.58 15.81 -0.46
C LEU A 244 -0.46 15.09 -1.31
N GLN A 245 -1.06 15.82 -2.24
CA GLN A 245 -2.10 15.29 -3.14
C GLN A 245 -2.07 15.96 -4.50
N THR A 246 -2.56 15.27 -5.54
CA THR A 246 -2.56 15.81 -6.92
C THR A 246 -3.69 16.79 -7.19
N ILE A 247 -4.84 16.65 -6.50
CA ILE A 247 -5.90 17.65 -6.57
C ILE A 247 -5.69 18.65 -5.44
N ALA A 248 -5.34 19.89 -5.79
CA ALA A 248 -4.94 20.89 -4.81
C ALA A 248 -6.05 21.19 -3.78
N ASP A 249 -7.28 21.39 -4.26
CA ASP A 249 -8.44 21.74 -3.44
C ASP A 249 -9.64 20.84 -3.77
N PRO A 250 -9.65 19.59 -3.27
CA PRO A 250 -10.68 18.62 -3.56
C PRO A 250 -11.96 18.94 -2.77
N PRO A 251 -13.15 18.69 -3.33
CA PRO A 251 -14.39 18.87 -2.61
C PRO A 251 -14.51 17.82 -1.50
N GLN A 252 -15.16 18.16 -0.38
CA GLN A 252 -15.59 17.17 0.60
C GLN A 252 -16.95 16.61 0.16
N PRO A 253 -17.06 15.32 -0.18
CA PRO A 253 -18.35 14.72 -0.53
C PRO A 253 -19.34 14.84 0.64
N ALA A 254 -20.60 15.11 0.33
CA ALA A 254 -21.65 15.08 1.35
C ALA A 254 -21.79 13.66 1.92
N ILE A 255 -21.90 13.56 3.24
CA ILE A 255 -22.17 12.28 3.92
C ILE A 255 -23.64 11.92 3.71
N THR A 256 -23.90 10.73 3.19
CA THR A 256 -25.24 10.20 2.91
C THR A 256 -25.41 8.82 3.53
N THR A 257 -26.63 8.29 3.49
CA THR A 257 -26.89 6.90 3.88
C THR A 257 -26.22 5.96 2.87
N PRO A 258 -25.29 5.08 3.30
CA PRO A 258 -24.59 4.20 2.37
C PRO A 258 -25.52 3.27 1.60
N ASN A 259 -25.17 2.99 0.35
CA ASN A 259 -25.87 1.99 -0.45
C ASN A 259 -25.63 0.56 0.10
N PRO A 260 -26.66 -0.29 0.23
CA PRO A 260 -26.49 -1.69 0.66
C PRO A 260 -25.56 -2.53 -0.23
N ALA A 261 -25.35 -2.14 -1.50
CA ALA A 261 -24.43 -2.78 -2.43
C ALA A 261 -22.98 -2.29 -2.33
N SER A 262 -22.67 -1.36 -1.41
CA SER A 262 -21.29 -0.88 -1.15
C SER A 262 -20.26 -2.01 -0.92
N PRO A 263 -20.57 -3.11 -0.20
CA PRO A 263 -19.64 -4.23 -0.04
C PRO A 263 -19.28 -4.95 -1.35
N ALA A 264 -20.16 -4.92 -2.35
CA ALA A 264 -19.86 -5.48 -3.66
C ALA A 264 -19.01 -4.48 -4.48
N LEU A 265 -19.35 -3.19 -4.44
CA LEU A 265 -18.62 -2.15 -5.16
C LEU A 265 -17.19 -1.95 -4.63
N MET A 266 -16.95 -2.10 -3.33
CA MET A 266 -15.62 -1.92 -2.75
C MET A 266 -14.57 -2.89 -3.28
N GLN A 267 -14.99 -4.03 -3.86
CA GLN A 267 -14.07 -4.97 -4.53
C GLN A 267 -13.39 -4.33 -5.74
N PHE A 268 -13.98 -3.25 -6.28
CA PHE A 268 -13.45 -2.45 -7.36
C PHE A 268 -12.81 -1.15 -6.85
N SER A 269 -12.46 -1.07 -5.56
CA SER A 269 -11.71 0.08 -5.04
C SER A 269 -10.37 0.20 -5.77
N GLY A 270 -10.05 1.40 -6.23
CA GLY A 270 -8.86 1.64 -7.02
C GLY A 270 -8.79 3.05 -7.57
N TYR A 271 -7.59 3.47 -7.94
CA TYR A 271 -7.35 4.64 -8.77
C TYR A 271 -7.22 4.21 -10.22
N TYR A 272 -8.04 4.78 -11.08
CA TYR A 272 -8.13 4.47 -12.50
C TYR A 272 -7.73 5.71 -13.28
N PRO A 273 -6.51 5.77 -13.84
CA PRO A 273 -6.24 6.69 -14.94
C PRO A 273 -7.26 6.41 -16.05
N VAL A 274 -7.97 7.44 -16.49
CA VAL A 274 -9.00 7.29 -17.52
C VAL A 274 -8.61 8.01 -18.80
N SER A 275 -9.06 7.44 -19.91
CA SER A 275 -8.92 8.01 -21.23
C SER A 275 -10.28 8.01 -21.94
N GLY A 276 -10.46 8.97 -22.83
CA GLY A 276 -11.74 9.23 -23.47
C GLY A 276 -11.72 10.55 -24.22
N LYS A 277 -12.74 10.80 -25.04
CA LYS A 277 -12.81 12.02 -25.81
C LYS A 277 -13.01 13.22 -24.88
N GLY A 278 -12.11 14.20 -24.94
CA GLY A 278 -12.19 15.41 -24.13
C GLY A 278 -11.62 15.27 -22.71
N LEU A 279 -10.99 14.13 -22.39
CA LEU A 279 -10.31 13.92 -21.12
C LEU A 279 -8.83 14.34 -21.21
N SER A 280 -8.35 14.92 -20.11
CA SER A 280 -6.93 15.22 -19.90
C SER A 280 -6.11 13.93 -19.77
N PRO A 281 -4.81 13.93 -20.11
CA PRO A 281 -3.92 12.80 -19.82
C PRO A 281 -3.83 12.41 -18.34
N ASN A 282 -4.14 13.35 -17.43
CA ASN A 282 -4.15 13.14 -15.98
C ASN A 282 -5.57 12.90 -15.42
N ALA A 283 -6.57 12.71 -16.29
CA ALA A 283 -7.92 12.41 -15.87
C ALA A 283 -7.97 11.08 -15.12
N PHE A 284 -8.83 11.00 -14.09
CA PHE A 284 -8.97 9.79 -13.30
C PHE A 284 -10.41 9.57 -12.81
N LEU A 285 -10.70 8.31 -12.53
CA LEU A 285 -11.77 7.88 -11.65
C LEU A 285 -11.15 7.20 -10.43
N CYS A 286 -11.65 7.44 -9.23
CA CYS A 286 -11.24 6.72 -8.04
C CYS A 286 -12.48 6.17 -7.33
N VAL A 287 -12.44 4.88 -6.97
CA VAL A 287 -13.43 4.26 -6.10
C VAL A 287 -12.73 3.96 -4.78
N LEU A 288 -13.19 4.58 -3.70
CA LEU A 288 -12.68 4.35 -2.36
C LEU A 288 -13.76 3.67 -1.53
N GLY A 289 -13.66 2.35 -1.43
CA GLY A 289 -14.41 1.57 -0.45
C GLY A 289 -13.78 1.65 0.93
N GLN A 290 -14.61 1.73 1.96
CA GLN A 290 -14.21 1.66 3.36
C GLN A 290 -15.29 0.95 4.17
N TYR A 291 -14.92 0.45 5.34
CA TYR A 291 -15.90 -0.01 6.31
C TYR A 291 -15.66 0.58 7.69
N VAL A 292 -16.77 0.80 8.39
CA VAL A 292 -16.82 1.28 9.76
C VAL A 292 -17.22 0.11 10.64
N CYS A 293 -16.36 -0.23 11.59
CA CYS A 293 -16.69 -1.11 12.69
C CYS A 293 -17.21 -0.26 13.84
N LEU A 294 -18.35 -0.66 14.40
CA LEU A 294 -18.87 -0.15 15.66
C LEU A 294 -18.90 -1.32 16.64
N GLU A 295 -18.50 -1.07 17.88
CA GLU A 295 -18.42 -2.12 18.90
C GLU A 295 -19.76 -2.86 19.05
N GLY A 296 -19.74 -4.19 18.97
CA GLY A 296 -20.93 -5.04 19.04
C GLY A 296 -21.84 -5.05 17.80
N SER A 297 -21.42 -4.43 16.68
CA SER A 297 -22.21 -4.34 15.44
C SER A 297 -21.51 -4.99 14.24
N ALA A 298 -22.29 -5.37 13.23
CA ALA A 298 -21.74 -5.74 11.94
C ALA A 298 -21.10 -4.52 11.25
N PRO A 299 -20.03 -4.69 10.45
CA PRO A 299 -19.40 -3.59 9.72
C PRO A 299 -20.37 -2.89 8.78
N ALA A 300 -20.38 -1.56 8.82
CA ALA A 300 -21.09 -0.72 7.87
C ALA A 300 -20.16 -0.31 6.72
N TYR A 301 -20.52 -0.65 5.50
CA TYR A 301 -19.70 -0.37 4.31
C TYR A 301 -20.15 0.90 3.62
N SER A 302 -19.19 1.63 3.06
CA SER A 302 -19.44 2.79 2.21
C SER A 302 -18.45 2.82 1.05
N ALA A 303 -18.86 3.43 -0.05
CA ALA A 303 -18.00 3.71 -1.18
C ALA A 303 -18.12 5.19 -1.56
N THR A 304 -17.00 5.81 -1.83
CA THR A 304 -16.93 7.18 -2.37
C THR A 304 -16.33 7.10 -3.77
N ILE A 305 -16.95 7.80 -4.72
CA ILE A 305 -16.42 7.95 -6.07
C ILE A 305 -15.91 9.36 -6.22
N GLY A 306 -14.67 9.48 -6.68
CA GLY A 306 -14.13 10.72 -7.19
C GLY A 306 -13.85 10.62 -8.68
N TYR A 307 -14.03 11.74 -9.37
CA TYR A 307 -13.81 11.84 -10.81
C TYR A 307 -13.18 13.17 -11.15
N SER A 308 -12.14 13.13 -11.99
CA SER A 308 -11.47 14.30 -12.54
C SER A 308 -11.35 14.15 -14.05
N ALA A 309 -11.93 15.08 -14.80
CA ALA A 309 -11.82 15.10 -16.25
C ALA A 309 -10.57 15.86 -16.75
N ASP A 310 -10.09 16.82 -15.95
CA ASP A 310 -8.99 17.72 -16.29
C ASP A 310 -7.65 17.32 -15.62
N GLY A 311 -7.70 16.48 -14.58
CA GLY A 311 -6.55 16.10 -13.74
C GLY A 311 -6.13 17.16 -12.73
N SER A 312 -6.88 18.26 -12.59
CA SER A 312 -6.57 19.39 -11.69
C SER A 312 -7.70 19.73 -10.71
N SER A 313 -8.94 19.39 -11.06
CA SER A 313 -10.11 19.50 -10.19
C SER A 313 -10.84 18.17 -10.14
N SER A 314 -11.60 17.91 -9.09
CA SER A 314 -12.39 16.70 -8.98
C SER A 314 -13.80 17.00 -8.49
N ILE A 315 -14.72 16.10 -8.83
CA ILE A 315 -16.02 15.97 -8.16
C ILE A 315 -16.01 14.69 -7.33
N GLY A 316 -16.74 14.68 -6.22
CA GLY A 316 -16.84 13.53 -5.34
C GLY A 316 -18.22 13.34 -4.79
N PHE A 317 -18.64 12.07 -4.69
CA PHE A 317 -19.93 11.71 -4.13
C PHE A 317 -19.85 10.34 -3.45
N MET A 318 -20.56 10.23 -2.32
CA MET A 318 -20.75 8.97 -1.61
C MET A 318 -21.87 8.17 -2.31
N VAL A 319 -21.63 6.88 -2.51
CA VAL A 319 -22.59 5.98 -3.14
C VAL A 319 -23.73 5.70 -2.16
N ASP A 320 -24.91 6.22 -2.47
CA ASP A 320 -26.09 6.19 -1.61
C ASP A 320 -27.23 5.38 -2.23
N THR A 321 -28.39 5.38 -1.57
CA THR A 321 -29.58 4.62 -1.97
C THR A 321 -30.22 5.06 -3.29
N THR A 322 -29.78 6.17 -3.88
CA THR A 322 -30.26 6.64 -5.19
C THR A 322 -29.48 6.04 -6.37
N MET A 323 -28.34 5.40 -6.08
CA MET A 323 -27.52 4.72 -7.08
C MET A 323 -27.83 3.22 -7.12
N GLU A 324 -27.69 2.60 -8.29
CA GLU A 324 -27.90 1.16 -8.47
C GLU A 324 -26.56 0.50 -8.81
N PHE A 325 -26.13 -0.48 -8.01
CA PHE A 325 -25.01 -1.35 -8.34
C PHE A 325 -25.49 -2.78 -8.51
N SER A 326 -25.42 -3.31 -9.73
CA SER A 326 -25.91 -4.65 -10.07
C SER A 326 -25.04 -5.31 -11.14
N GLY A 327 -24.64 -6.55 -10.90
CA GLY A 327 -23.91 -7.39 -11.85
C GLY A 327 -22.53 -6.90 -12.30
N ASP A 328 -21.94 -5.91 -11.64
CA ASP A 328 -20.71 -5.17 -11.99
C ASP A 328 -20.94 -3.83 -12.72
N THR A 329 -22.18 -3.35 -12.79
CA THR A 329 -22.51 -2.01 -13.32
C THR A 329 -23.06 -1.09 -12.24
N LEU A 330 -22.45 0.08 -12.09
CA LEU A 330 -22.98 1.20 -11.31
C LEU A 330 -23.76 2.15 -12.23
N ARG A 331 -24.99 2.50 -11.85
CA ARG A 331 -25.85 3.44 -12.55
C ARG A 331 -26.37 4.52 -11.62
N PHE A 332 -26.45 5.73 -12.13
CA PHE A 332 -27.13 6.85 -11.49
C PHE A 332 -27.66 7.82 -12.54
N ALA A 333 -28.90 8.27 -12.40
CA ALA A 333 -29.56 9.14 -13.38
C ALA A 333 -29.09 10.61 -13.33
N GLY A 334 -28.25 10.97 -12.36
CA GLY A 334 -27.84 12.35 -12.11
C GLY A 334 -28.79 13.06 -11.16
N SER A 335 -28.26 14.00 -10.38
CA SER A 335 -29.05 14.89 -9.53
C SER A 335 -28.23 16.10 -9.11
N GLY A 336 -28.79 17.30 -9.28
CA GLY A 336 -28.13 18.55 -8.90
C GLY A 336 -26.77 18.71 -9.59
N THR A 337 -25.70 18.70 -8.79
CA THR A 337 -24.31 18.86 -9.25
C THR A 337 -23.62 17.53 -9.58
N ILE A 338 -24.26 16.38 -9.32
CA ILE A 338 -23.71 15.07 -9.61
C ILE A 338 -24.24 14.63 -10.99
N PRO A 339 -23.36 14.45 -11.99
CA PRO A 339 -23.76 14.02 -13.32
C PRO A 339 -24.33 12.60 -13.32
N ALA A 340 -25.16 12.29 -14.31
CA ALA A 340 -25.54 10.90 -14.58
C ALA A 340 -24.30 10.05 -14.82
N LEU A 341 -24.32 8.77 -14.45
CA LEU A 341 -23.24 7.85 -14.76
C LEU A 341 -23.75 6.45 -15.05
N GLN A 342 -22.97 5.74 -15.86
CA GLN A 342 -23.09 4.32 -16.05
C GLN A 342 -21.68 3.75 -16.20
N LEU A 343 -21.19 3.06 -15.18
CA LEU A 343 -19.83 2.51 -15.13
C LEU A 343 -19.91 1.00 -15.01
N THR A 344 -19.26 0.28 -15.92
CA THR A 344 -19.12 -1.18 -15.87
C THR A 344 -17.70 -1.51 -15.45
N PHE A 345 -17.58 -2.35 -14.42
CA PHE A 345 -16.32 -2.85 -13.91
C PHE A 345 -16.07 -4.26 -14.44
N THR A 346 -14.82 -4.59 -14.73
CA THR A 346 -14.42 -5.95 -15.12
C THR A 346 -13.14 -6.29 -14.39
N ARG A 347 -13.23 -7.24 -13.46
CA ARG A 347 -12.08 -7.71 -12.68
C ARG A 347 -11.44 -8.90 -13.39
N GLN A 348 -10.31 -8.64 -14.05
CA GLN A 348 -9.52 -9.60 -14.79
C GLN A 348 -8.07 -9.14 -14.80
N TYR A 349 -7.14 -10.06 -14.50
CA TYR A 349 -5.72 -9.75 -14.65
C TYR A 349 -5.33 -9.64 -16.13
N VAL A 350 -4.74 -8.52 -16.52
CA VAL A 350 -4.22 -8.28 -17.87
C VAL A 350 -2.69 -8.16 -17.80
N PRO A 351 -1.91 -9.21 -18.14
CA PRO A 351 -0.47 -9.25 -17.92
C PRO A 351 0.31 -8.06 -18.50
N GLY A 352 -0.02 -7.64 -19.74
CA GLY A 352 0.67 -6.52 -20.40
C GLY A 352 0.43 -5.16 -19.77
N GLN A 353 -0.60 -5.02 -18.92
CA GLN A 353 -0.92 -3.79 -18.19
C GLN A 353 -0.69 -3.94 -16.68
N ALA A 354 -0.44 -5.17 -16.20
CA ALA A 354 -0.52 -5.54 -14.78
C ALA A 354 -1.84 -5.09 -14.10
N SER A 355 -2.91 -4.88 -14.87
CA SER A 355 -4.20 -4.42 -14.35
C SER A 355 -4.97 -5.55 -13.70
N LEU A 356 -5.72 -5.24 -12.63
CA LEU A 356 -6.67 -6.16 -11.99
C LEU A 356 -8.13 -5.87 -12.32
N VAL A 357 -8.45 -4.61 -12.58
CA VAL A 357 -9.80 -4.15 -12.89
C VAL A 357 -9.72 -3.12 -14.00
N SER A 358 -10.54 -3.30 -15.03
CA SER A 358 -10.84 -2.28 -16.02
C SER A 358 -12.22 -1.68 -15.79
N ILE A 359 -12.37 -0.43 -16.19
CA ILE A 359 -13.65 0.29 -16.21
C ILE A 359 -13.95 0.76 -17.62
N THR A 360 -15.23 0.74 -17.98
CA THR A 360 -15.76 1.35 -19.20
C THR A 360 -17.12 1.96 -18.89
N GLY A 361 -17.46 3.08 -19.52
CA GLY A 361 -18.77 3.68 -19.31
C GLY A 361 -18.79 5.18 -19.60
N SER A 362 -19.69 5.88 -18.93
CA SER A 362 -19.80 7.34 -19.04
C SER A 362 -20.09 8.03 -17.71
N ILE A 363 -19.66 9.29 -17.62
CA ILE A 363 -20.04 10.25 -16.60
C ILE A 363 -20.50 11.52 -17.32
N GLY A 364 -21.77 11.88 -17.15
CA GLY A 364 -22.48 12.81 -18.01
C GLY A 364 -22.43 12.34 -19.47
N ASP A 365 -22.03 13.24 -20.36
CA ASP A 365 -21.84 12.94 -21.78
C ASP A 365 -20.42 12.45 -22.12
N THR A 366 -19.57 12.24 -21.12
CA THR A 366 -18.16 11.86 -21.33
C THR A 366 -18.01 10.35 -21.22
N GLU A 367 -17.69 9.71 -22.33
CA GLU A 367 -17.28 8.30 -22.34
C GLU A 367 -15.85 8.16 -21.84
N LEU A 368 -15.62 7.12 -21.04
CA LEU A 368 -14.33 6.83 -20.45
C LEU A 368 -14.03 5.34 -20.44
N THR A 369 -12.74 5.05 -20.51
CA THR A 369 -12.15 3.74 -20.21
C THR A 369 -10.95 3.93 -19.32
N GLY A 370 -10.69 2.97 -18.44
CA GLY A 370 -9.55 3.05 -17.54
C GLY A 370 -9.27 1.70 -16.93
N PHE A 371 -8.17 1.63 -16.18
CA PHE A 371 -7.79 0.42 -15.47
C PHE A 371 -7.05 0.78 -14.20
N THR A 372 -7.05 -0.13 -13.23
CA THR A 372 -6.30 0.07 -11.98
C THR A 372 -5.29 -1.04 -11.77
N LEU A 373 -4.15 -0.64 -11.18
CA LEU A 373 -3.14 -1.55 -10.63
C LEU A 373 -3.38 -1.82 -9.14
N PHE A 374 -4.22 -1.00 -8.50
CA PHE A 374 -4.46 -1.09 -7.08
C PHE A 374 -5.37 -2.28 -6.76
N ASN A 375 -5.14 -2.88 -5.60
CA ASN A 375 -6.00 -3.93 -5.05
C ASN A 375 -6.37 -3.57 -3.61
N PRO A 376 -7.65 -3.59 -3.23
CA PRO A 376 -8.03 -3.48 -1.82
C PRO A 376 -7.49 -4.68 -1.03
N VAL A 377 -6.79 -4.41 0.07
CA VAL A 377 -6.24 -5.44 0.95
C VAL A 377 -7.09 -5.54 2.22
N PRO A 378 -7.63 -6.73 2.57
CA PRO A 378 -8.42 -6.89 3.77
C PRO A 378 -7.55 -6.67 5.02
N LEU A 379 -8.13 -6.13 6.09
CA LEU A 379 -7.40 -5.87 7.34
C LEU A 379 -6.73 -7.13 7.90
N THR A 380 -7.35 -8.30 7.72
CA THR A 380 -6.82 -9.60 8.15
C THR A 380 -5.51 -10.01 7.48
N ALA A 381 -5.14 -9.43 6.33
CA ALA A 381 -3.84 -9.68 5.71
C ALA A 381 -2.67 -9.18 6.60
N PHE A 382 -2.95 -8.20 7.47
CA PHE A 382 -2.01 -7.67 8.45
C PHE A 382 -2.12 -8.35 9.82
N GLY A 383 -2.91 -9.42 9.93
CA GLY A 383 -3.07 -10.24 11.12
C GLY A 383 -1.95 -11.26 11.33
N GLY A 384 -2.12 -12.11 12.34
CA GLY A 384 -1.16 -13.15 12.72
C GLY A 384 -0.45 -12.80 14.03
N VAL A 385 0.88 -12.74 13.99
CA VAL A 385 1.69 -12.41 15.17
C VAL A 385 1.60 -10.92 15.52
N PRO A 386 1.69 -10.53 16.81
CA PRO A 386 1.74 -9.13 17.19
C PRO A 386 2.90 -8.41 16.49
N MET A 387 2.63 -7.26 15.91
CA MET A 387 3.68 -6.35 15.47
C MET A 387 4.25 -5.64 16.69
N THR A 388 5.57 -5.64 16.85
CA THR A 388 6.25 -5.12 18.04
C THR A 388 7.32 -4.09 17.70
N SER A 389 7.54 -3.14 18.62
CA SER A 389 8.62 -2.16 18.54
C SER A 389 9.78 -2.59 19.44
N SER A 390 10.98 -2.73 18.85
CA SER A 390 12.19 -3.05 19.62
C SER A 390 12.61 -1.90 20.55
N SER A 391 12.21 -0.66 20.26
CA SER A 391 12.55 0.52 21.08
C SER A 391 11.60 0.80 22.24
N THR A 392 10.31 0.52 22.07
CA THR A 392 9.27 0.93 23.04
C THR A 392 8.55 -0.25 23.69
N GLN A 393 8.79 -1.48 23.22
CA GLN A 393 8.04 -2.70 23.60
C GLN A 393 6.54 -2.65 23.26
N GLU A 394 6.07 -1.58 22.64
CA GLU A 394 4.72 -1.44 22.13
C GLU A 394 4.38 -2.58 21.18
N LYS A 395 3.15 -3.10 21.28
CA LYS A 395 2.63 -4.17 20.43
C LYS A 395 1.27 -3.79 19.86
N LEU A 396 1.10 -4.07 18.57
CA LEU A 396 -0.17 -3.93 17.86
C LEU A 396 -0.56 -5.30 17.29
N THR A 397 -1.79 -5.72 17.56
CA THR A 397 -2.34 -6.98 17.04
C THR A 397 -3.62 -6.71 16.26
N ILE A 398 -3.68 -7.19 15.02
CA ILE A 398 -4.92 -7.25 14.25
C ILE A 398 -5.58 -8.60 14.54
N ASN A 399 -6.56 -8.63 15.45
CA ASN A 399 -7.16 -9.88 15.91
C ASN A 399 -8.20 -10.43 14.91
N SER A 400 -8.93 -9.54 14.24
CA SER A 400 -9.98 -9.89 13.29
C SER A 400 -10.30 -8.71 12.35
N PRO A 401 -11.17 -8.86 11.34
CA PRO A 401 -11.61 -7.73 10.51
C PRO A 401 -12.27 -6.59 11.30
N VAL A 402 -12.71 -6.85 12.54
CA VAL A 402 -13.53 -5.93 13.36
C VAL A 402 -12.93 -5.66 14.74
N HIS A 403 -11.71 -6.13 15.02
CA HIS A 403 -11.09 -5.98 16.33
C HIS A 403 -9.57 -5.90 16.24
N ILE A 404 -9.00 -4.93 16.96
CA ILE A 404 -7.55 -4.75 17.13
C ILE A 404 -7.22 -4.50 18.60
N THR A 405 -6.02 -4.88 19.02
CA THR A 405 -5.49 -4.64 20.37
C THR A 405 -4.17 -3.88 20.27
N HIS A 406 -4.02 -2.85 21.10
CA HIS A 406 -2.83 -2.01 21.20
C HIS A 406 -2.29 -2.01 22.63
N ASP A 407 -1.19 -2.73 22.83
CA ASP A 407 -0.38 -2.71 24.05
C ASP A 407 0.65 -1.59 23.91
N THR A 408 0.55 -0.56 24.75
CA THR A 408 1.41 0.63 24.62
C THR A 408 2.85 0.42 25.11
N GLY A 409 3.17 -0.73 25.72
CA GLY A 409 4.44 -0.95 26.42
C GLY A 409 4.58 -0.14 27.73
N ASN A 410 3.59 0.69 28.08
CA ASN A 410 3.56 1.44 29.33
C ASN A 410 2.76 0.73 30.41
N GLN A 411 3.02 1.09 31.66
CA GLN A 411 2.28 0.63 32.83
C GLN A 411 1.53 1.79 33.49
N ASP A 412 0.38 1.48 34.10
CA ASP A 412 -0.36 2.42 34.94
C ASP A 412 0.33 2.63 36.31
N ALA A 413 -0.26 3.48 37.15
CA ALA A 413 0.27 3.79 38.48
C ALA A 413 0.36 2.56 39.43
N ASN A 414 -0.29 1.45 39.09
CA ASN A 414 -0.26 0.20 39.85
C ASN A 414 0.66 -0.85 39.20
N GLY A 415 1.40 -0.51 38.15
CA GLY A 415 2.29 -1.42 37.44
C GLY A 415 1.57 -2.36 36.46
N LYS A 416 0.29 -2.11 36.13
CA LYS A 416 -0.46 -2.91 35.16
C LYS A 416 -0.22 -2.38 33.75
N GLU A 417 0.03 -3.27 32.79
CA GLU A 417 0.15 -2.92 31.36
C GLU A 417 -1.08 -2.18 30.85
N ILE A 418 -0.84 -1.10 30.10
CA ILE A 418 -1.88 -0.29 29.46
C ILE A 418 -2.13 -0.89 28.07
N ILE A 419 -3.25 -1.60 27.96
CA ILE A 419 -3.72 -2.25 26.74
C ILE A 419 -5.08 -1.67 26.35
N TYR A 420 -5.20 -1.25 25.10
CA TYR A 420 -6.43 -0.74 24.52
C TYR A 420 -7.01 -1.73 23.51
N ASP A 421 -8.26 -2.12 23.69
CA ASP A 421 -9.03 -2.91 22.73
C ASP A 421 -9.94 -2.01 21.90
N TYR A 422 -9.83 -2.08 20.58
CA TYR A 422 -10.65 -1.27 19.68
C TYR A 422 -11.58 -2.16 18.87
N GLY A 423 -12.88 -2.08 19.19
CA GLY A 423 -13.99 -2.58 18.37
C GLY A 423 -14.67 -1.50 17.51
N THR A 424 -14.22 -0.25 17.62
CA THR A 424 -14.76 0.88 16.85
C THR A 424 -13.65 1.57 16.06
N PHE A 425 -13.72 1.50 14.73
CA PHE A 425 -12.76 2.10 13.82
C PHE A 425 -13.29 2.20 12.39
N VAL A 426 -12.60 2.98 11.55
CA VAL A 426 -12.77 3.00 10.09
C VAL A 426 -11.54 2.38 9.46
N TYR A 427 -11.73 1.52 8.46
CA TYR A 427 -10.64 0.96 7.66
C TYR A 427 -10.88 1.22 6.18
N ALA A 428 -9.84 1.70 5.49
CA ALA A 428 -9.81 1.93 4.05
C ALA A 428 -8.86 0.92 3.38
N PRO A 429 -9.37 -0.21 2.85
CA PRO A 429 -8.57 -1.27 2.23
C PRO A 429 -7.67 -0.84 1.08
N LEU A 430 -8.01 0.22 0.36
CA LEU A 430 -7.20 0.73 -0.75
C LEU A 430 -5.93 1.46 -0.25
N MET A 431 -6.00 2.06 0.94
CA MET A 431 -4.95 2.90 1.51
C MET A 431 -4.17 2.20 2.63
N TYR A 432 -4.68 1.06 3.13
CA TYR A 432 -4.15 0.33 4.28
C TYR A 432 -4.13 1.22 5.55
N ILE A 433 -5.11 2.12 5.65
CA ILE A 433 -5.27 3.05 6.76
C ILE A 433 -6.42 2.60 7.65
N LEU A 434 -6.15 2.49 8.95
CA LEU A 434 -7.16 2.30 9.98
C LEU A 434 -7.15 3.50 10.92
N VAL A 435 -8.33 4.03 11.25
CA VAL A 435 -8.50 5.13 12.21
C VAL A 435 -9.47 4.70 13.30
N THR A 436 -9.02 4.69 14.55
CA THR A 436 -9.90 4.45 15.70
C THR A 436 -10.49 5.76 16.18
N THR A 437 -11.70 5.73 16.74
CA THR A 437 -12.22 6.89 17.47
C THR A 437 -11.80 6.78 18.94
N GLY A 438 -11.26 7.88 19.49
CA GLY A 438 -10.87 7.94 20.90
C GLY A 438 -12.09 7.95 21.83
N LEU A 439 -12.75 6.81 21.99
CA LEU A 439 -13.93 6.61 22.82
C LEU A 439 -13.54 5.93 24.14
N ASN A 440 -14.29 6.20 25.22
CA ASN A 440 -14.14 5.55 26.52
C ASN A 440 -12.70 5.61 27.06
N ASP A 441 -12.11 6.81 27.11
CA ASP A 441 -10.75 7.08 27.57
C ASP A 441 -9.63 6.39 26.77
N LYS A 442 -9.95 5.80 25.61
CA LYS A 442 -8.97 5.26 24.66
C LYS A 442 -8.47 6.41 23.78
N PRO A 443 -7.18 6.46 23.44
CA PRO A 443 -6.69 7.44 22.49
C PRO A 443 -7.19 7.12 21.07
N SER A 444 -7.44 8.14 20.25
CA SER A 444 -7.55 7.91 18.80
C SER A 444 -6.16 7.60 18.26
N ILE A 445 -6.09 6.55 17.46
CA ILE A 445 -4.90 6.18 16.70
C ILE A 445 -5.23 6.08 15.22
N THR A 446 -4.28 6.52 14.40
CA THR A 446 -4.23 6.23 12.96
C THR A 446 -3.10 5.25 12.72
N LEU A 447 -3.42 4.16 12.04
CA LEU A 447 -2.50 3.11 11.65
C LEU A 447 -2.27 3.22 10.14
N SER A 448 -1.00 3.21 9.74
CA SER A 448 -0.60 2.98 8.34
C SER A 448 0.05 1.61 8.27
N LEU A 449 -0.70 0.66 7.72
CA LEU A 449 -0.34 -0.76 7.62
C LEU A 449 0.41 -1.02 6.31
N GLY A 450 1.27 -2.03 6.34
CA GLY A 450 2.03 -2.47 5.17
C GLY A 450 2.87 -3.69 5.51
N THR A 451 3.89 -3.91 4.69
CA THR A 451 4.95 -4.89 4.94
C THR A 451 6.29 -4.15 4.94
N ASN A 452 7.34 -4.67 5.55
CA ASN A 452 8.66 -4.06 5.55
C ASN A 452 9.72 -5.15 5.38
N GLY A 453 10.01 -5.52 4.13
CA GLY A 453 11.06 -6.47 3.80
C GLY A 453 11.15 -7.65 4.78
N ALA A 454 12.34 -7.86 5.35
CA ALA A 454 12.60 -8.96 6.27
C ALA A 454 11.85 -8.86 7.61
N ASN A 455 11.30 -7.70 7.97
CA ASN A 455 10.55 -7.49 9.21
C ASN A 455 9.06 -7.92 9.11
N GLY A 456 8.62 -8.35 7.94
CA GLY A 456 7.26 -8.85 7.69
C GLY A 456 6.20 -7.76 7.71
N ASN A 457 5.01 -8.03 8.25
CA ASN A 457 3.97 -7.02 8.45
C ASN A 457 4.51 -5.85 9.30
N ALA A 458 4.16 -4.64 8.91
CA ALA A 458 4.64 -3.41 9.53
C ALA A 458 3.49 -2.41 9.73
N CYS A 459 3.60 -1.58 10.76
CA CYS A 459 2.67 -0.50 10.99
C CYS A 459 3.36 0.74 11.55
N ILE A 460 2.96 1.91 11.04
CA ILE A 460 3.23 3.20 11.68
C ILE A 460 2.02 3.55 12.56
N VAL A 461 2.25 3.74 13.85
CA VAL A 461 1.21 4.11 14.83
C VAL A 461 1.29 5.61 15.12
N ILE A 462 0.19 6.31 14.87
CA ILE A 462 0.06 7.75 15.07
C ILE A 462 -1.05 8.00 16.09
N GLN A 463 -0.76 8.70 17.18
CA GLN A 463 -1.74 9.05 18.20
C GLN A 463 -2.14 10.53 18.08
N ASP A 464 -3.35 10.87 18.54
CA ASP A 464 -3.91 12.23 18.53
C ASP A 464 -2.90 13.34 18.82
N GLY A 465 -2.94 14.40 18.01
CA GLY A 465 -1.94 15.48 17.99
C GLY A 465 -0.86 15.34 16.91
N GLY A 466 -0.97 14.32 16.05
CA GLY A 466 -0.11 14.14 14.87
C GLY A 466 1.34 13.77 15.22
N LYS A 467 1.55 13.20 16.41
CA LYS A 467 2.85 12.62 16.78
C LYS A 467 2.87 11.18 16.31
N VAL A 468 3.80 10.84 15.43
CA VAL A 468 4.21 9.43 15.25
C VAL A 468 4.70 8.97 16.61
N VAL A 469 4.05 7.96 17.16
CA VAL A 469 4.42 7.43 18.47
C VAL A 469 5.49 6.36 18.27
N THR A 470 5.28 5.43 17.33
CA THR A 470 6.12 4.25 17.16
C THR A 470 5.97 3.62 15.77
N SER A 471 6.97 2.85 15.33
CA SER A 471 6.84 1.86 14.25
C SER A 471 6.96 0.45 14.83
N VAL A 472 6.04 -0.43 14.45
CA VAL A 472 5.96 -1.81 14.96
C VAL A 472 6.04 -2.80 13.80
N TYR A 473 6.63 -3.97 14.06
CA TYR A 473 6.92 -4.99 13.04
C TYR A 473 6.64 -6.41 13.53
N SER A 474 6.16 -7.30 12.66
CA SER A 474 5.91 -8.71 13.01
C SER A 474 7.17 -9.46 13.41
N ILE A 475 8.31 -9.13 12.79
CA ILE A 475 9.62 -9.65 13.13
C ILE A 475 10.45 -8.46 13.61
N PRO A 476 10.56 -8.24 14.94
CA PRO A 476 11.36 -7.16 15.49
C PRO A 476 12.83 -7.40 15.16
N GLY A 477 13.42 -6.46 14.42
CA GLY A 477 14.84 -6.46 14.07
C GLY A 477 15.73 -5.86 15.13
#